data_AF-A0A9E4JJD2-F1
#
_entry.id   AF-A0A9E4JJD2-F1
#
_cell.length_a   1.000
_cell.length_b   1.000
_cell.length_c   1.000
_cell.angle_alpha   90.00
_cell.angle_beta   90.00
_cell.angle_gamma   90.00
#
_symmetry.space_group_name_H-M   'P 1'
#
loop_
_entity.id
_entity.type
_entity.pdbx_description
1 polymer ?
#
loop_
_entity_poly.entity_id
_entity_poly.type
_entity_poly.pdbx_seq_one_letter_code
_entity_poly.pdbx_strand_id
1 'polypeptide(L)'
;MNHVETYLKDTLNLTPEQIIKLTATASDDPTQPKEPPELLPTYANMVAKFKELTAKAQPQDQVYIHYSGHGGRAKTIFDNIKGSGGIDEALVPCDIGQEKSQYLRDIEFAKLLEEMVNKELVVTLVLDSCHSGGATREMSGDDRIRGEGFIDMTPRPTNSLVAPLEELAQNWQAATGNSRNMTVVNGLLPEPKGYTLIAACRDNEFAFEDVFEGTERNGALTYFLLKSWRKLGKDISNV
;
A
#
# COMPACT_ATOMS: atom_id res chain seq x y z
N MET A 1 -3.05 13.90 6.71
CA MET A 1 -3.03 13.13 5.44
C MET A 1 -2.70 13.97 4.19
N ASN A 2 -3.08 15.25 4.11
CA ASN A 2 -2.79 16.09 2.92
C ASN A 2 -1.32 16.54 2.77
N HIS A 3 -0.45 16.27 3.75
CA HIS A 3 0.94 16.75 3.76
C HIS A 3 1.79 16.25 2.59
N VAL A 4 1.55 15.02 2.12
CA VAL A 4 2.24 14.46 0.95
C VAL A 4 1.83 15.20 -0.32
N GLU A 5 0.53 15.35 -0.56
CA GLU A 5 0.01 16.10 -1.71
C GLU A 5 0.54 17.54 -1.72
N THR A 6 0.49 18.23 -0.57
CA THR A 6 1.04 19.58 -0.44
C THR A 6 2.52 19.62 -0.81
N TYR A 7 3.32 18.67 -0.30
CA TYR A 7 4.74 18.61 -0.64
C TYR A 7 4.98 18.38 -2.15
N LEU A 8 4.23 17.45 -2.76
CA LEU A 8 4.32 17.13 -4.19
C LEU A 8 3.96 18.35 -5.06
N LYS A 9 2.92 19.10 -4.70
CA LYS A 9 2.51 20.33 -5.41
C LYS A 9 3.53 21.45 -5.22
N ASP A 10 3.90 21.76 -3.98
CA ASP A 10 4.68 22.96 -3.67
C ASP A 10 6.17 22.79 -4.01
N THR A 11 6.70 21.57 -3.91
CA THR A 11 8.13 21.30 -4.10
C THR A 11 8.42 20.76 -5.49
N LEU A 12 7.63 19.80 -5.97
CA LEU A 12 7.84 19.13 -7.26
C LEU A 12 7.00 19.73 -8.40
N ASN A 13 6.18 20.75 -8.12
CA ASN A 13 5.33 21.44 -9.10
C ASN A 13 4.35 20.50 -9.85
N LEU A 14 3.92 19.41 -9.22
CA LEU A 14 2.91 18.51 -9.79
C LEU A 14 1.55 19.22 -9.86
N THR A 15 0.88 19.15 -11.01
CA THR A 15 -0.47 19.70 -11.16
C THR A 15 -1.51 18.76 -10.54
N PRO A 16 -2.70 19.25 -10.17
CA PRO A 16 -3.77 18.38 -9.64
C PRO A 16 -4.13 17.22 -10.56
N GLU A 17 -4.02 17.40 -11.88
CA GLU A 17 -4.30 16.35 -12.88
C GLU A 17 -3.24 15.25 -12.88
N GLN A 18 -2.05 15.50 -12.32
CA GLN A 18 -0.98 14.52 -12.18
C GLN A 18 -1.04 13.75 -10.85
N ILE A 19 -1.98 14.09 -9.96
CA ILE A 19 -2.12 13.46 -8.64
C ILE A 19 -3.44 12.72 -8.57
N ILE A 20 -3.36 11.40 -8.40
CA ILE A 20 -4.50 10.56 -8.05
C ILE A 20 -4.50 10.39 -6.53
N LYS A 21 -5.61 10.72 -5.87
CA LYS A 21 -5.73 10.66 -4.42
C LYS A 21 -7.01 9.94 -4.01
N LEU A 22 -6.86 8.93 -3.15
CA LEU A 22 -7.97 8.28 -2.43
C LEU A 22 -7.80 8.54 -0.94
N THR A 23 -8.85 9.01 -0.27
CA THR A 23 -8.84 9.30 1.17
C THR A 23 -10.19 9.00 1.79
N ALA A 24 -10.19 8.61 3.07
CA ALA A 24 -11.40 8.44 3.88
C ALA A 24 -11.27 9.32 5.13
N THR A 25 -11.49 10.62 4.96
CA THR A 25 -11.44 11.59 6.05
C THR A 25 -12.69 11.45 6.90
N ALA A 26 -12.52 11.26 8.21
CA ALA A 26 -13.62 11.22 9.16
C ALA A 26 -14.52 12.48 9.03
N SER A 27 -15.82 12.27 9.02
CA SER A 27 -16.83 13.34 9.08
C SER A 27 -17.53 13.32 10.45
N ASP A 28 -18.51 14.21 10.64
CA ASP A 28 -19.35 14.21 11.84
C ASP A 28 -20.22 12.93 11.94
N ASP A 29 -20.48 12.28 10.81
CA ASP A 29 -21.04 10.92 10.75
C ASP A 29 -19.88 9.92 10.59
N PRO A 30 -19.62 9.06 11.59
CA PRO A 30 -18.52 8.09 11.55
C PRO A 30 -18.71 7.02 10.48
N THR A 31 -19.90 6.89 9.90
CA THR A 31 -20.21 5.93 8.83
C THR A 31 -20.06 6.51 7.43
N GLN A 32 -19.87 7.83 7.31
CA GLN A 32 -19.80 8.52 6.04
C GLN A 32 -18.55 9.41 5.98
N PRO A 33 -17.47 8.96 5.31
CA PRO A 33 -16.31 9.81 5.07
C PRO A 33 -16.67 11.05 4.23
N LYS A 34 -15.85 12.11 4.32
CA LYS A 34 -16.11 13.39 3.63
C LYS A 34 -16.01 13.28 2.10
N GLU A 35 -15.20 12.35 1.61
CA GLU A 35 -14.94 12.15 0.21
C GLU A 35 -16.12 11.44 -0.49
N PRO A 36 -16.37 11.75 -1.77
CA PRO A 36 -17.37 11.05 -2.54
C PRO A 36 -16.96 9.59 -2.80
N PRO A 37 -17.91 8.67 -3.07
CA PRO A 37 -17.64 7.23 -3.15
C PRO A 37 -16.49 6.82 -4.08
N GLU A 38 -16.30 7.50 -5.20
CA GLU A 38 -15.24 7.23 -6.19
C GLU A 38 -13.84 7.63 -5.73
N LEU A 39 -13.73 8.44 -4.67
CA LEU A 39 -12.47 8.85 -4.05
C LEU A 39 -12.18 8.12 -2.73
N LEU A 40 -13.07 7.21 -2.30
CA LEU A 40 -12.82 6.38 -1.13
C LEU A 40 -11.79 5.27 -1.46
N PRO A 41 -10.89 4.92 -0.53
CA PRO A 41 -9.95 3.82 -0.70
C PRO A 41 -10.65 2.46 -0.49
N THR A 42 -11.62 2.14 -1.34
CA THR A 42 -12.20 0.79 -1.48
C THR A 42 -11.29 -0.07 -2.35
N TYR A 43 -11.38 -1.40 -2.25
CA TYR A 43 -10.63 -2.33 -3.12
C TYR A 43 -10.80 -1.99 -4.61
N ALA A 44 -12.04 -1.78 -5.04
CA ALA A 44 -12.36 -1.47 -6.43
C ALA A 44 -11.72 -0.15 -6.89
N ASN A 45 -11.79 0.90 -6.06
CA ASN A 45 -11.20 2.19 -6.40
C ASN A 45 -9.68 2.13 -6.40
N MET A 46 -9.06 1.44 -5.44
CA MET A 46 -7.61 1.26 -5.40
C MET A 46 -7.12 0.58 -6.68
N VAL A 47 -7.70 -0.57 -7.05
CA VAL A 47 -7.34 -1.29 -8.28
C VAL A 47 -7.57 -0.42 -9.52
N ALA A 48 -8.71 0.27 -9.61
CA ALA A 48 -9.01 1.16 -10.74
C ALA A 48 -7.99 2.29 -10.87
N LYS A 49 -7.56 2.89 -9.75
CA LYS A 49 -6.58 3.98 -9.74
C LYS A 49 -5.16 3.54 -10.06
N PHE A 50 -4.74 2.35 -9.62
CA PHE A 50 -3.48 1.77 -10.09
C PHE A 50 -3.50 1.56 -11.62
N LYS A 51 -4.59 0.97 -12.14
CA LYS A 51 -4.73 0.75 -13.60
C LYS A 51 -4.79 2.05 -14.40
N GLU A 52 -5.51 3.05 -13.90
CA GLU A 52 -5.58 4.39 -14.50
C GLU A 52 -4.19 5.04 -14.56
N LEU A 53 -3.44 4.99 -13.45
CA LEU A 53 -2.08 5.52 -13.37
C LEU A 53 -1.14 4.83 -14.37
N THR A 54 -1.12 3.49 -14.37
CA THR A 54 -0.30 2.70 -15.31
C THR A 54 -0.70 2.97 -16.76
N ALA A 55 -1.98 3.14 -17.05
CA ALA A 55 -2.45 3.44 -18.41
C ALA A 55 -2.00 4.84 -18.88
N LYS A 56 -2.09 5.84 -18.00
CA LYS A 56 -1.75 7.25 -18.29
C LYS A 56 -0.25 7.48 -18.46
N ALA A 57 0.57 6.87 -17.61
CA ALA A 57 2.02 7.05 -17.62
C ALA A 57 2.65 6.54 -18.93
N GLN A 58 3.72 7.18 -19.38
CA GLN A 58 4.54 6.75 -20.51
C GLN A 58 5.82 6.04 -20.01
N PRO A 59 6.45 5.18 -20.83
CA PRO A 59 7.74 4.59 -20.48
C PRO A 59 8.74 5.65 -20.01
N GLN A 60 9.52 5.32 -18.96
CA GLN A 60 10.47 6.19 -18.27
C GLN A 60 9.86 7.31 -17.40
N ASP A 61 8.53 7.43 -17.31
CA ASP A 61 7.91 8.34 -16.34
C ASP A 61 8.24 7.92 -14.90
N GLN A 62 8.47 8.93 -14.05
CA GLN A 62 8.66 8.72 -12.61
C GLN A 62 7.31 8.64 -11.92
N VAL A 63 7.05 7.52 -11.26
CA VAL A 63 5.79 7.27 -10.55
C VAL A 63 6.03 7.18 -9.06
N TYR A 64 5.42 8.08 -8.31
CA TYR A 64 5.45 8.06 -6.84
C TYR A 64 4.12 7.52 -6.30
N ILE A 65 4.18 6.45 -5.52
CA ILE A 65 3.03 5.80 -4.90
C ILE A 65 3.21 5.88 -3.39
N HIS A 66 2.19 6.39 -2.69
CA HIS A 66 2.20 6.54 -1.25
C HIS A 66 0.95 5.91 -0.65
N TYR A 67 1.14 4.93 0.23
CA TYR A 67 0.09 4.35 1.05
C TYR A 67 0.34 4.68 2.52
N SER A 68 -0.70 5.15 3.20
CA SER A 68 -0.69 5.48 4.63
C SER A 68 -2.00 4.96 5.22
N GLY A 69 -1.94 3.92 6.04
CA GLY A 69 -3.14 3.23 6.53
C GLY A 69 -2.81 1.91 7.23
N HIS A 70 -3.82 1.08 7.47
CA HIS A 70 -3.62 -0.23 8.07
C HIS A 70 -3.03 -1.24 7.08
N GLY A 71 -2.13 -2.11 7.55
CA GLY A 71 -1.88 -3.39 6.89
C GLY A 71 -2.63 -4.50 7.61
N GLY A 72 -3.13 -5.46 6.85
CA GLY A 72 -3.97 -6.55 7.36
C GLY A 72 -3.48 -7.91 6.89
N ARG A 73 -3.91 -8.95 7.60
CA ARG A 73 -3.68 -10.35 7.22
C ARG A 73 -5.00 -11.03 6.98
N ALA A 74 -5.11 -11.74 5.87
CA ALA A 74 -6.29 -12.52 5.55
C ALA A 74 -5.92 -13.94 5.14
N LYS A 75 -6.83 -14.89 5.37
CA LYS A 75 -6.68 -16.23 4.80
C LYS A 75 -6.50 -16.13 3.28
N THR A 76 -5.48 -16.82 2.75
CA THR A 76 -5.24 -16.81 1.30
C THR A 76 -6.37 -17.49 0.53
N ILE A 77 -6.59 -17.03 -0.69
CA ILE A 77 -7.40 -17.73 -1.69
C ILE A 77 -6.53 -18.50 -2.70
N PHE A 78 -5.20 -18.45 -2.53
CA PHE A 78 -4.18 -19.02 -3.41
C PHE A 78 -3.48 -20.22 -2.76
N ASP A 79 -4.26 -21.14 -2.19
CA ASP A 79 -3.76 -22.33 -1.47
C ASP A 79 -2.81 -23.18 -2.34
N ASN A 80 -3.00 -23.18 -3.65
CA ASN A 80 -2.18 -23.91 -4.62
C ASN A 80 -0.71 -23.43 -4.67
N ILE A 81 -0.45 -22.17 -4.33
CA ILE A 81 0.89 -21.57 -4.39
C ILE A 81 1.43 -21.13 -3.04
N LYS A 82 0.57 -20.84 -2.06
CA LYS A 82 0.97 -20.45 -0.69
C LYS A 82 0.81 -21.58 0.33
N GLY A 83 0.25 -22.72 -0.07
CA GLY A 83 0.01 -23.88 0.79
C GLY A 83 -1.28 -23.77 1.59
N SER A 84 -1.76 -24.92 2.08
CA SER A 84 -2.96 -25.00 2.90
C SER A 84 -2.81 -24.19 4.18
N GLY A 85 -3.72 -23.24 4.40
CA GLY A 85 -3.65 -22.32 5.54
C GLY A 85 -2.68 -21.16 5.33
N GLY A 86 -2.26 -20.91 4.09
CA GLY A 86 -1.48 -19.72 3.74
C GLY A 86 -2.20 -18.43 4.09
N ILE A 87 -1.41 -17.39 4.34
CA ILE A 87 -1.88 -16.06 4.75
C ILE A 87 -1.41 -15.06 3.70
N ASP A 88 -2.30 -14.15 3.31
CA ASP A 88 -1.96 -12.98 2.52
C ASP A 88 -1.74 -11.80 3.46
N GLU A 89 -0.61 -11.11 3.28
CA GLU A 89 -0.48 -9.73 3.75
C GLU A 89 -1.23 -8.83 2.75
N ALA A 90 -1.83 -7.75 3.22
CA ALA A 90 -2.67 -6.92 2.38
C ALA A 90 -2.73 -5.45 2.80
N LEU A 91 -3.02 -4.58 1.83
CA LEU A 91 -3.50 -3.24 2.12
C LEU A 91 -4.99 -3.33 2.48
N VAL A 92 -5.42 -2.53 3.46
CA VAL A 92 -6.76 -2.60 4.06
C VAL A 92 -7.64 -1.47 3.52
N PRO A 93 -8.66 -1.78 2.70
CA PRO A 93 -9.61 -0.78 2.25
C PRO A 93 -10.48 -0.25 3.38
N CYS A 94 -10.99 0.99 3.23
CA CYS A 94 -11.79 1.63 4.28
C CYS A 94 -13.13 0.92 4.55
N ASP A 95 -13.61 0.11 3.60
CA ASP A 95 -14.88 -0.62 3.66
C ASP A 95 -14.71 -2.07 4.11
N ILE A 96 -13.54 -2.47 4.63
CA ILE A 96 -13.25 -3.88 4.95
C ILE A 96 -14.24 -4.50 5.97
N GLY A 97 -14.88 -3.69 6.80
CA GLY A 97 -15.94 -4.13 7.72
C GLY A 97 -17.25 -4.57 7.06
N GLN A 98 -17.40 -4.37 5.75
CA GLN A 98 -18.60 -4.77 4.99
C GLN A 98 -18.47 -6.20 4.43
N GLU A 99 -19.59 -6.91 4.29
CA GLU A 99 -19.60 -8.31 3.84
C GLU A 99 -19.03 -8.50 2.41
N LYS A 100 -19.22 -7.51 1.54
CA LYS A 100 -18.83 -7.58 0.12
C LYS A 100 -17.48 -6.93 -0.18
N SER A 101 -16.75 -6.45 0.83
CA SER A 101 -15.45 -5.83 0.61
C SER A 101 -14.33 -6.87 0.58
N GLN A 102 -13.24 -6.47 -0.05
CA GLN A 102 -12.06 -7.30 -0.28
C GLN A 102 -10.83 -6.55 0.22
N TYR A 103 -9.80 -7.28 0.62
CA TYR A 103 -8.47 -6.73 0.80
C TYR A 103 -7.80 -6.56 -0.56
N LEU A 104 -6.84 -5.63 -0.70
CA LEU A 104 -5.89 -5.67 -1.80
C LEU A 104 -4.69 -6.53 -1.38
N ARG A 105 -4.70 -7.80 -1.80
CA ARG A 105 -3.74 -8.82 -1.35
C ARG A 105 -2.35 -8.59 -1.95
N ASP A 106 -1.32 -9.06 -1.27
CA ASP A 106 0.09 -9.07 -1.72
C ASP A 106 0.26 -9.56 -3.17
N ILE A 107 -0.39 -10.67 -3.53
CA ILE A 107 -0.34 -11.26 -4.87
C ILE A 107 -0.89 -10.29 -5.93
N GLU A 108 -1.99 -9.63 -5.62
CA GLU A 108 -2.63 -8.66 -6.52
C GLU A 108 -1.80 -7.39 -6.64
N PHE A 109 -1.26 -6.92 -5.51
CA PHE A 109 -0.42 -5.73 -5.49
C PHE A 109 0.89 -5.94 -6.24
N ALA A 110 1.51 -7.12 -6.09
CA ALA A 110 2.69 -7.51 -6.85
C ALA A 110 2.42 -7.51 -8.37
N LYS A 111 1.24 -7.94 -8.82
CA LYS A 111 0.85 -7.87 -10.24
C LYS A 111 0.71 -6.43 -10.72
N LEU A 112 0.07 -5.55 -9.95
CA LEU A 112 -0.08 -4.14 -10.32
C LEU A 112 1.28 -3.43 -10.47
N LEU A 113 2.25 -3.75 -9.60
CA LEU A 113 3.61 -3.21 -9.68
C LEU A 113 4.40 -3.83 -10.86
N GLU A 114 4.23 -5.12 -11.12
CA GLU A 114 4.84 -5.80 -12.27
C GLU A 114 4.40 -5.17 -13.60
N GLU A 115 3.11 -4.84 -13.74
CA GLU A 115 2.60 -4.13 -14.93
C GLU A 115 3.26 -2.75 -15.13
N MET A 116 3.53 -2.01 -14.04
CA MET A 116 4.25 -0.73 -14.11
C MET A 116 5.71 -0.91 -14.52
N VAL A 117 6.40 -1.89 -13.93
CA VAL A 117 7.80 -2.19 -14.24
C VAL A 117 7.94 -2.66 -15.69
N ASN A 118 7.04 -3.52 -16.17
CA ASN A 118 7.03 -3.99 -17.55
C ASN A 118 6.76 -2.85 -18.56
N LYS A 119 6.11 -1.76 -18.13
CA LYS A 119 5.94 -0.55 -18.92
C LYS A 119 7.15 0.42 -18.81
N GLU A 120 8.24 -0.03 -18.20
CA GLU A 120 9.47 0.74 -17.99
C GLU A 120 9.26 2.02 -17.14
N LEU A 121 8.30 2.01 -16.22
CA LEU A 121 8.08 3.13 -15.31
C LEU A 121 9.12 3.11 -14.19
N VAL A 122 9.58 4.29 -13.76
CA VAL A 122 10.49 4.45 -12.62
C VAL A 122 9.66 4.61 -11.36
N VAL A 123 9.35 3.49 -10.70
CA VAL A 123 8.41 3.47 -9.56
C VAL A 123 9.14 3.66 -8.23
N THR A 124 8.65 4.60 -7.41
CA THR A 124 8.97 4.75 -5.99
C THR A 124 7.72 4.49 -5.17
N LEU A 125 7.74 3.42 -4.38
CA LEU A 125 6.66 3.00 -3.50
C LEU A 125 6.98 3.32 -2.04
N VAL A 126 6.09 4.03 -1.37
CA VAL A 126 6.16 4.35 0.06
C VAL A 126 5.00 3.71 0.79
N LEU A 127 5.30 2.86 1.78
CA LEU A 127 4.31 2.17 2.60
C LEU A 127 4.45 2.56 4.08
N ASP A 128 3.52 3.37 4.57
CA ASP A 128 3.40 3.77 5.97
C ASP A 128 2.25 3.01 6.67
N SER A 129 2.46 1.70 6.86
CA SER A 129 1.51 0.75 7.43
C SER A 129 2.22 -0.35 8.24
N CYS A 130 1.60 -0.89 9.30
CA CYS A 130 2.12 -2.10 9.97
C CYS A 130 1.87 -3.33 9.11
N HIS A 131 2.56 -4.43 9.37
CA HIS A 131 2.48 -5.69 8.60
C HIS A 131 3.02 -5.62 7.19
N SER A 132 3.82 -4.60 6.91
CA SER A 132 4.89 -4.79 5.96
C SER A 132 5.93 -5.74 6.60
N GLY A 133 5.59 -6.99 6.96
CA GLY A 133 6.61 -7.96 7.38
C GLY A 133 6.35 -9.16 8.31
N GLY A 134 5.16 -9.75 8.47
CA GLY A 134 5.13 -11.04 9.20
C GLY A 134 5.19 -10.97 10.75
N ALA A 135 5.23 -9.79 11.39
CA ALA A 135 5.18 -9.65 12.85
C ALA A 135 3.86 -10.18 13.42
N THR A 136 3.90 -11.36 14.05
CA THR A 136 2.81 -11.99 14.81
C THR A 136 3.18 -11.93 16.29
N ARG A 137 3.03 -10.78 16.96
CA ARG A 137 3.18 -10.75 18.43
C ARG A 137 2.09 -9.90 19.07
N GLU A 138 1.26 -10.63 19.83
CA GLU A 138 0.37 -10.23 20.92
C GLU A 138 0.05 -8.74 21.05
N MET A 139 -1.16 -8.42 20.57
CA MET A 139 -2.12 -7.46 21.12
C MET A 139 -1.56 -6.50 22.19
N SER A 140 -1.14 -5.31 21.75
CA SER A 140 -1.40 -4.11 22.54
C SER A 140 -2.62 -3.44 21.92
N GLY A 141 -3.68 -3.22 22.70
CA GLY A 141 -4.87 -2.45 22.30
C GLY A 141 -4.55 -0.96 22.15
N ASP A 142 -3.50 -0.66 21.39
CA ASP A 142 -2.97 0.66 21.17
C ASP A 142 -3.41 1.15 19.79
N ASP A 143 -4.39 2.06 19.76
CA ASP A 143 -4.94 2.66 18.54
C ASP A 143 -3.90 3.42 17.70
N ARG A 144 -2.66 3.56 18.20
CA ARG A 144 -1.53 4.11 17.44
C ARG A 144 -0.94 3.10 16.45
N ILE A 145 -1.25 1.80 16.57
CA ILE A 145 -0.70 0.74 15.71
C ILE A 145 -1.49 0.69 14.39
N ARG A 146 -0.81 0.87 13.26
CA ARG A 146 -1.38 0.80 11.91
C ARG A 146 -1.50 -0.62 11.36
N GLY A 147 -1.98 -1.57 12.16
CA GLY A 147 -2.07 -2.99 11.79
C GLY A 147 -3.14 -3.77 12.55
N GLU A 148 -3.79 -4.71 11.86
CA GLU A 148 -4.72 -5.64 12.51
C GLU A 148 -3.92 -6.77 13.19
N GLY A 149 -4.00 -6.87 14.52
CA GLY A 149 -3.29 -7.89 15.30
C GLY A 149 -3.84 -9.32 15.18
N PHE A 150 -4.72 -9.57 14.21
CA PHE A 150 -5.37 -10.86 13.98
C PHE A 150 -5.33 -11.22 12.49
N ILE A 151 -5.59 -12.50 12.17
CA ILE A 151 -5.75 -12.97 10.79
C ILE A 151 -7.25 -12.99 10.50
N ASP A 152 -7.71 -12.23 9.50
CA ASP A 152 -9.10 -12.25 9.06
C ASP A 152 -9.40 -13.56 8.34
N MET A 153 -10.27 -14.36 8.97
CA MET A 153 -10.76 -15.63 8.45
C MET A 153 -12.17 -15.51 7.85
N THR A 154 -12.73 -14.30 7.82
CA THR A 154 -14.06 -14.02 7.28
C THR A 154 -14.10 -14.39 5.80
N PRO A 155 -15.07 -15.22 5.35
CA PRO A 155 -15.26 -15.47 3.93
C PRO A 155 -15.57 -14.17 3.19
N ARG A 156 -14.80 -13.88 2.14
CA ARG A 156 -14.92 -12.68 1.30
C ARG A 156 -14.99 -13.09 -0.17
N PRO A 157 -15.45 -12.20 -1.06
CA PRO A 157 -15.39 -12.47 -2.50
C PRO A 157 -13.98 -12.88 -2.94
N THR A 158 -13.89 -13.89 -3.80
CA THR A 158 -12.63 -14.51 -4.23
C THR A 158 -12.23 -14.12 -5.65
N ASN A 159 -13.08 -13.38 -6.37
CA ASN A 159 -12.73 -12.82 -7.67
C ASN A 159 -11.74 -11.66 -7.51
N SER A 160 -10.84 -11.49 -8.49
CA SER A 160 -9.93 -10.35 -8.54
C SER A 160 -10.32 -9.38 -9.65
N LEU A 161 -10.25 -8.08 -9.35
CA LEU A 161 -10.34 -7.00 -10.33
C LEU A 161 -8.99 -6.68 -10.97
N VAL A 162 -7.88 -7.26 -10.47
CA VAL A 162 -6.54 -7.05 -11.02
C VAL A 162 -6.32 -7.91 -12.25
N ALA A 163 -6.39 -9.23 -12.11
CA ALA A 163 -6.19 -10.19 -13.20
C ALA A 163 -6.87 -11.53 -12.87
N PRO A 164 -7.03 -12.46 -13.83
CA PRO A 164 -7.48 -13.83 -13.55
C PRO A 164 -6.60 -14.51 -12.49
N LEU A 165 -7.21 -15.31 -11.60
CA LEU A 165 -6.50 -15.93 -10.47
C LEU A 165 -5.31 -16.80 -10.90
N GLU A 166 -5.43 -17.48 -12.03
CA GLU A 166 -4.34 -18.29 -12.60
C GLU A 166 -3.14 -17.42 -13.00
N GLU A 167 -3.39 -16.26 -13.63
CA GLU A 167 -2.34 -15.30 -14.02
C GLU A 167 -1.67 -14.71 -12.77
N LEU A 168 -2.46 -14.36 -11.75
CA LEU A 168 -1.95 -13.88 -10.47
C LEU A 168 -1.03 -14.91 -9.80
N ALA A 169 -1.46 -16.18 -9.79
CA ALA A 169 -0.67 -17.27 -9.22
C ALA A 169 0.65 -17.47 -9.97
N GLN A 170 0.61 -17.48 -11.31
CA GLN A 170 1.79 -17.62 -12.15
C GLN A 170 2.77 -16.45 -11.97
N ASN A 171 2.26 -15.21 -11.93
CA ASN A 171 3.08 -14.02 -11.66
C ASN A 171 3.77 -14.11 -10.30
N TRP A 172 3.02 -14.49 -9.26
CA TRP A 172 3.57 -14.67 -7.92
C TRP A 172 4.66 -15.74 -7.88
N GLN A 173 4.41 -16.89 -8.50
CA GLN A 173 5.40 -17.98 -8.59
C GLN A 173 6.64 -17.56 -9.39
N ALA A 174 6.51 -16.76 -10.45
CA ALA A 174 7.66 -16.24 -11.18
C ALA A 174 8.47 -15.25 -10.33
N ALA A 175 7.79 -14.40 -9.56
CA ALA A 175 8.42 -13.46 -8.64
C ALA A 175 9.13 -14.17 -7.46
N THR A 176 8.57 -15.28 -6.98
CA THR A 176 9.02 -15.99 -5.76
C THR A 176 9.82 -17.27 -6.00
N GLY A 177 9.73 -17.89 -7.17
CA GLY A 177 10.19 -19.26 -7.46
C GLY A 177 11.70 -19.47 -7.59
N ASN A 178 12.51 -18.41 -7.67
CA ASN A 178 13.96 -18.51 -7.86
C ASN A 178 14.81 -18.37 -6.58
N SER A 179 14.22 -18.13 -5.41
CA SER A 179 14.98 -17.94 -4.17
C SER A 179 14.60 -18.97 -3.11
N ARG A 180 15.44 -19.99 -2.93
CA ARG A 180 15.36 -20.94 -1.80
C ARG A 180 15.73 -20.32 -0.45
N ASN A 181 16.09 -19.04 -0.42
CA ASN A 181 16.39 -18.22 0.75
C ASN A 181 15.98 -16.76 0.45
N MET A 182 14.69 -16.45 0.47
CA MET A 182 14.24 -15.07 0.29
C MET A 182 13.87 -14.44 1.63
N THR A 183 14.50 -13.30 1.91
CA THR A 183 13.98 -12.29 2.82
C THR A 183 12.80 -11.64 2.09
N VAL A 184 11.57 -11.91 2.50
CA VAL A 184 10.43 -11.09 2.05
C VAL A 184 10.74 -9.68 2.54
N VAL A 185 10.94 -8.71 1.65
CA VAL A 185 11.23 -7.35 2.10
C VAL A 185 9.94 -6.83 2.66
N ASN A 186 9.88 -6.74 3.99
CA ASN A 186 8.74 -6.17 4.64
C ASN A 186 7.43 -6.94 4.29
N GLY A 187 7.46 -8.28 4.24
CA GLY A 187 6.29 -9.21 4.28
C GLY A 187 5.21 -9.14 3.20
N LEU A 188 5.00 -7.98 2.57
CA LEU A 188 3.89 -7.69 1.67
C LEU A 188 4.26 -7.95 0.21
N LEU A 189 5.53 -7.82 -0.16
CA LEU A 189 5.96 -7.96 -1.55
C LEU A 189 7.21 -8.85 -1.64
N PRO A 190 7.35 -9.63 -2.72
CA PRO A 190 8.63 -10.23 -3.09
C PRO A 190 9.72 -9.16 -3.24
N GLU A 191 11.00 -9.58 -3.26
CA GLU A 191 12.13 -8.67 -3.46
C GLU A 191 11.85 -7.68 -4.62
N PRO A 192 11.96 -6.35 -4.38
CA PRO A 192 11.60 -5.36 -5.37
C PRO A 192 12.52 -5.46 -6.58
N LYS A 193 11.96 -5.81 -7.74
CA LYS A 193 12.66 -5.85 -9.02
C LYS A 193 12.12 -4.74 -9.90
N GLY A 194 12.94 -3.73 -10.18
CA GLY A 194 12.58 -2.61 -11.06
C GLY A 194 11.83 -1.45 -10.40
N TYR A 195 11.69 -1.44 -9.07
CA TYR A 195 11.12 -0.31 -8.33
C TYR A 195 11.84 -0.09 -6.98
N THR A 196 11.72 1.12 -6.44
CA THR A 196 12.25 1.49 -5.11
C THR A 196 11.16 1.37 -4.06
N LEU A 197 11.41 0.64 -2.96
CA LEU A 197 10.50 0.52 -1.83
C LEU A 197 11.07 1.24 -0.59
N ILE A 198 10.28 2.14 0.00
CA ILE A 198 10.53 2.76 1.31
C ILE A 198 9.36 2.38 2.22
N ALA A 199 9.62 1.65 3.30
CA ALA A 199 8.54 1.18 4.17
C ALA A 199 8.87 1.37 5.65
N ALA A 200 7.82 1.54 6.47
CA ALA A 200 7.93 2.12 7.80
C ALA A 200 8.66 1.24 8.81
N CYS A 201 8.53 -0.08 8.68
CA CYS A 201 8.96 -1.03 9.70
C CYS A 201 9.49 -2.30 9.07
N ARG A 202 10.48 -2.93 9.71
CA ARG A 202 10.89 -4.30 9.37
C ARG A 202 9.83 -5.31 9.76
N ASP A 203 10.07 -6.56 9.37
CA ASP A 203 9.29 -7.77 9.68
C ASP A 203 8.83 -8.01 11.12
N ASN A 204 9.37 -7.26 12.07
CA ASN A 204 9.11 -7.42 13.49
C ASN A 204 8.74 -6.12 14.20
N GLU A 205 8.44 -5.05 13.46
CA GLU A 205 8.19 -3.70 14.00
C GLU A 205 6.79 -3.19 13.60
N PHE A 206 6.20 -2.34 14.46
CA PHE A 206 4.91 -1.71 14.21
C PHE A 206 5.09 -0.29 13.66
N ALA A 207 4.39 0.03 12.58
CA ALA A 207 4.22 1.41 12.14
C ALA A 207 3.25 2.14 13.08
N PHE A 208 3.75 3.17 13.75
CA PHE A 208 2.98 3.93 14.71
C PHE A 208 2.50 5.27 14.12
N GLU A 209 1.31 5.68 14.56
CA GLU A 209 0.87 7.07 14.51
C GLU A 209 1.16 7.79 15.81
N ASP A 210 1.72 8.99 15.70
CA ASP A 210 1.88 9.88 16.86
C ASP A 210 1.67 11.35 16.47
N VAL A 211 1.50 12.20 17.48
CA VAL A 211 1.52 13.64 17.34
C VAL A 211 2.96 14.12 17.49
N PHE A 212 3.65 14.27 16.35
CA PHE A 212 5.06 14.71 16.36
C PHE A 212 5.20 16.23 16.52
N GLU A 213 4.31 17.03 15.92
CA GLU A 213 4.26 18.49 16.01
C GLU A 213 2.79 18.95 15.93
N GLY A 214 2.39 19.94 16.75
CA GLY A 214 1.03 20.49 16.76
C GLY A 214 0.02 19.55 17.43
N THR A 215 -1.13 19.35 16.79
CA THR A 215 -2.24 18.51 17.29
C THR A 215 -2.63 17.37 16.36
N GLU A 216 -2.01 17.27 15.17
CA GLU A 216 -2.34 16.26 14.17
C GLU A 216 -1.53 14.96 14.38
N ARG A 217 -2.22 13.82 14.35
CA ARG A 217 -1.57 12.50 14.27
C ARG A 217 -1.06 12.25 12.86
N ASN A 218 0.15 11.71 12.77
CA ASN A 218 0.79 11.35 11.51
C ASN A 218 1.45 9.98 11.64
N GLY A 219 1.49 9.23 10.53
CA GLY A 219 2.34 8.05 10.45
C GLY A 219 3.81 8.44 10.56
N ALA A 220 4.57 7.69 11.36
CA ALA A 220 5.95 8.02 11.67
C ALA A 220 6.81 8.12 10.41
N LEU A 221 6.68 7.17 9.47
CA LEU A 221 7.46 7.18 8.23
C LEU A 221 7.14 8.42 7.40
N THR A 222 5.85 8.69 7.16
CA THR A 222 5.41 9.84 6.36
C THR A 222 5.94 11.14 6.95
N TYR A 223 5.82 11.30 8.28
CA TYR A 223 6.29 12.49 8.97
C TYR A 223 7.79 12.70 8.80
N PHE A 224 8.61 11.69 9.11
CA PHE A 224 10.07 11.82 9.04
C PHE A 224 10.60 11.90 7.60
N LEU A 225 9.93 11.24 6.65
CA LEU A 225 10.26 11.34 5.22
C LEU A 225 10.05 12.77 4.73
N LEU A 226 8.87 13.35 4.96
CA LEU A 226 8.57 14.73 4.57
C LEU A 226 9.48 15.74 5.28
N LYS A 227 9.79 15.50 6.56
CA LYS A 227 10.74 16.34 7.31
C LYS A 227 12.14 16.31 6.70
N SER A 228 12.59 15.14 6.25
CA SER A 228 13.91 14.97 5.62
C SER A 228 13.95 15.62 4.24
N TRP A 229 12.93 15.40 3.42
CA TRP A 229 12.82 16.00 2.09
C TRP A 229 12.76 17.53 2.13
N ARG A 230 11.98 18.11 3.05
CA ARG A 230 11.92 19.57 3.23
C ARG A 230 13.26 20.17 3.66
N LYS A 231 14.08 19.43 4.42
CA LYS A 231 15.44 19.86 4.82
C LYS A 231 16.45 19.78 3.67
N LEU A 232 16.29 18.82 2.77
CA LEU A 232 17.19 18.63 1.63
C LEU A 232 16.96 19.67 0.52
N GLY A 233 15.82 20.37 0.51
CA GLY A 233 15.54 21.45 -0.44
C GLY A 233 15.39 20.98 -1.90
N LYS A 234 15.30 21.93 -2.84
CA LYS A 234 15.15 21.66 -4.29
C LYS A 234 16.44 21.22 -4.98
N ASP A 235 17.56 21.07 -4.27
CA ASP A 235 18.88 20.85 -4.86
C ASP A 235 19.09 19.46 -5.50
N ILE A 236 18.08 18.59 -5.49
CA ILE A 236 18.13 17.25 -6.09
C ILE A 236 17.56 17.25 -7.53
N SER A 237 17.01 18.37 -8.03
CA SER A 237 16.43 18.42 -9.39
C SER A 237 17.47 18.57 -10.53
N ASN A 238 18.77 18.41 -10.27
CA ASN A 238 19.85 18.60 -11.25
C ASN A 238 20.85 17.42 -11.30
N VAL A 239 20.35 16.18 -11.32
CA VAL A 239 21.16 15.01 -11.68
C VAL A 239 20.43 14.17 -12.71
#